data_AF-M0M8Z7-F1
#
_entry.id   AF-M0M8Z7-F1
#
_cell.length_a   1.000
_cell.length_b   1.000
_cell.length_c   1.000
_cell.angle_alpha   90.00
_cell.angle_beta   90.00
_cell.angle_gamma   90.00
#
_symmetry.space_group_name_H-M   'P 1'
#
loop_
_entity.id
_entity.type
_entity.pdbx_description
1 polymer ?
#
loop_
_entity_poly.entity_id
_entity_poly.type
_entity_poly.pdbx_seq_one_letter_code
_entity_poly.pdbx_strand_id
1 'polypeptide(L)' 'KRQVHGSAPDIAGKGIANPIATVLSAAMCCEFLERADEAERIRTAVMEVLADGPHTPDLGGEATTEEIESALLARL' A
#
# COMPACT_ATOMS: atom_id res chain seq x y z
N LYS A 1 -15.24 1.60 5.53
CA LYS A 1 -14.77 2.83 4.84
C LYS A 1 -13.98 2.37 3.62
N ARG A 2 -14.40 2.74 2.40
CA ARG A 2 -13.76 2.36 1.13
C ARG A 2 -12.43 3.14 0.96
N GLN A 3 -11.57 2.71 0.03
CA GLN A 3 -10.37 3.44 -0.39
C GLN A 3 -10.66 4.94 -0.50
N VAL A 4 -9.80 5.78 0.09
CA VAL A 4 -10.01 7.25 0.16
C VAL A 4 -9.79 7.91 -1.21
N HIS A 5 -9.17 7.19 -2.16
CA HIS A 5 -9.09 7.58 -3.57
C HIS A 5 -10.22 6.94 -4.40
N GLY A 6 -10.71 7.65 -5.42
CA GLY A 6 -11.70 7.15 -6.37
C GLY A 6 -11.14 6.07 -7.32
N SER A 7 -11.90 5.69 -8.35
CA SER A 7 -11.51 4.67 -9.34
C SER A 7 -10.33 5.08 -10.25
N ALA A 8 -9.87 6.32 -10.16
CA ALA A 8 -8.75 6.89 -10.91
C ALA A 8 -8.72 6.44 -12.40
N PRO A 9 -9.78 6.76 -13.18
CA PRO A 9 -9.97 6.22 -14.54
C PRO A 9 -8.85 6.63 -15.52
N ASP A 10 -8.16 7.72 -15.23
CA ASP A 10 -7.00 8.25 -15.96
C ASP A 10 -5.73 7.39 -15.82
N ILE A 11 -5.61 6.59 -14.75
CA ILE A 11 -4.47 5.69 -14.49
C ILE A 11 -4.85 4.21 -14.42
N ALA A 12 -6.14 3.89 -14.58
CA ALA A 12 -6.62 2.51 -14.63
C ALA A 12 -5.89 1.71 -15.73
N GLY A 13 -5.35 0.55 -15.36
CA GLY A 13 -4.60 -0.32 -16.27
C GLY A 13 -3.17 0.11 -16.60
N LYS A 14 -2.67 1.21 -16.01
CA LYS A 14 -1.29 1.69 -16.23
C LYS A 14 -0.25 1.12 -15.26
N GLY A 15 -0.68 0.41 -14.21
CA GLY A 15 0.23 -0.19 -13.24
C GLY A 15 1.07 0.81 -12.42
N ILE A 16 0.61 2.06 -12.28
CA ILE A 16 1.28 3.13 -11.52
C ILE A 16 0.44 3.62 -10.33
N ALA A 17 -0.65 2.93 -10.02
CA ALA A 17 -1.49 3.30 -8.89
C ALA A 17 -0.78 2.92 -7.59
N ASN A 18 -0.82 3.80 -6.60
CA ASN A 18 -0.28 3.53 -5.28
C ASN A 18 -1.19 2.55 -4.50
N PRO A 19 -0.73 1.33 -4.15
CA PRO A 19 -1.57 0.36 -3.47
C PRO A 19 -1.72 0.61 -1.95
N ILE A 20 -0.98 1.57 -1.37
CA ILE A 20 -0.85 1.74 0.09
C ILE A 20 -2.20 1.90 0.81
N ALA A 21 -3.13 2.68 0.26
CA ALA A 21 -4.44 2.88 0.89
C ALA A 21 -5.25 1.56 0.99
N THR A 22 -5.10 0.69 0.00
CA THR A 22 -5.72 -0.64 -0.02
C THR A 22 -5.09 -1.55 1.03
N VAL A 23 -3.76 -1.54 1.11
CA VAL A 23 -2.99 -2.34 2.06
C VAL A 23 -3.30 -1.93 3.50
N LEU A 24 -3.37 -0.63 3.79
CA LEU A 24 -3.78 -0.13 5.11
C LEU A 24 -5.23 -0.49 5.44
N SER A 25 -6.13 -0.52 4.45
CA SER A 25 -7.49 -1.03 4.65
C SER A 25 -7.51 -2.52 5.00
N ALA A 26 -6.58 -3.31 4.45
CA ALA A 26 -6.40 -4.71 4.83
C ALA A 26 -5.87 -4.84 6.28
N ALA A 27 -4.93 -3.99 6.71
CA ALA A 27 -4.48 -3.95 8.10
C ALA A 27 -5.64 -3.64 9.07
N MET A 28 -6.49 -2.66 8.73
CA MET A 28 -7.71 -2.38 9.50
C MET A 28 -8.68 -3.58 9.55
N CYS A 29 -8.75 -4.37 8.47
CA CYS A 29 -9.54 -5.60 8.44
C CYS A 29 -8.96 -6.68 9.35
N CYS A 30 -7.64 -6.87 9.36
CA CYS A 30 -6.95 -7.77 10.30
C CYS A 30 -7.24 -7.38 11.75
N GLU A 31 -7.16 -6.09 12.08
CA GLU A 31 -7.47 -5.58 13.41
C GLU A 31 -8.94 -5.83 13.80
N PHE A 32 -9.87 -5.64 12.87
CA PHE A 32 -11.29 -5.98 13.08
C PHE A 32 -11.52 -7.48 13.35
N LEU A 33 -10.67 -8.34 12.80
CA LEU A 33 -10.69 -9.80 13.01
C LEU A 33 -9.88 -10.25 14.23
N GLU A 34 -9.53 -9.33 15.14
CA GLU A 34 -8.71 -9.59 16.34
C GLU A 34 -7.29 -10.12 16.03
N ARG A 35 -6.78 -9.84 14.82
CA ARG A 35 -5.42 -10.17 14.36
C ARG A 35 -4.50 -8.96 14.42
N ALA A 36 -4.28 -8.47 15.65
CA ALA A 36 -3.54 -7.22 15.90
C ALA A 36 -2.07 -7.30 15.49
N ASP A 37 -1.41 -8.45 15.70
CA ASP A 37 0.00 -8.65 15.36
C ASP A 37 0.23 -8.57 13.84
N GLU A 38 -0.67 -9.17 13.05
CA GLU A 38 -0.61 -9.10 11.59
C GLU A 38 -0.95 -7.71 11.07
N ALA A 39 -1.93 -7.03 11.68
CA ALA A 39 -2.23 -5.64 11.36
C ALA A 39 -1.01 -4.74 11.59
N GLU A 40 -0.28 -4.96 12.69
CA GLU A 40 0.92 -4.18 13.00
C GLU A 40 2.06 -4.45 12.02
N ARG A 41 2.34 -5.71 11.69
CA ARG A 41 3.34 -6.06 10.66
C ARG A 41 3.07 -5.37 9.33
N ILE A 42 1.80 -5.33 8.89
CA ILE A 42 1.42 -4.64 7.66
C ILE A 42 1.66 -3.13 7.79
N ARG A 43 1.30 -2.51 8.92
CA ARG A 43 1.55 -1.08 9.15
C ARG A 43 3.03 -0.75 9.14
N THR A 44 3.85 -1.55 9.82
CA THR A 44 5.31 -1.38 9.86
C THR A 44 5.91 -1.48 8.46
N ALA A 45 5.56 -2.51 7.68
CA ALA A 45 6.05 -2.67 6.31
C ALA A 45 5.68 -1.47 5.42
N VAL A 46 4.45 -0.96 5.53
CA VAL A 46 4.02 0.25 4.81
C VAL A 46 4.84 1.48 5.22
N MET A 47 5.08 1.67 6.52
CA MET A 47 5.86 2.80 7.03
C MET A 47 7.31 2.75 6.54
N GLU A 48 7.92 1.58 6.51
CA GLU A 48 9.27 1.38 6.00
C GLU A 48 9.36 1.63 4.48
N VAL A 49 8.41 1.13 3.69
CA VAL A 49 8.37 1.44 2.23
C VAL A 49 8.17 2.92 1.98
N LEU A 50 7.31 3.59 2.75
CA LEU A 50 7.12 5.03 2.64
C LEU A 50 8.38 5.83 2.99
N ALA A 51 9.15 5.36 3.97
CA ALA A 51 10.39 6.01 4.40
C ALA A 51 11.54 5.80 3.42
N ASP A 52 11.76 4.56 2.98
CA ASP A 52 12.94 4.17 2.19
C ASP A 52 12.71 4.21 0.67
N GLY A 53 11.45 4.14 0.25
CA GLY A 53 11.07 3.84 -1.13
C GLY A 53 11.09 2.34 -1.44
N PRO A 54 10.73 1.96 -2.68
CA PRO A 54 10.44 2.83 -3.83
C PRO A 54 9.10 3.58 -3.73
N HIS A 55 8.91 4.65 -4.53
CA HIS A 55 7.72 5.51 -4.49
C HIS A 55 7.02 5.60 -5.85
N THR A 56 5.69 5.56 -5.86
CA THR A 56 4.85 5.77 -7.05
C THR A 56 4.80 7.24 -7.47
N PRO A 57 4.31 7.55 -8.70
CA PRO A 57 4.27 8.93 -9.22
C PRO A 57 3.50 9.94 -8.38
N ASP A 58 2.45 9.52 -7.66
CA ASP A 58 1.70 10.38 -6.73
C ASP A 58 2.54 10.84 -5.53
N LEU A 59 3.61 10.11 -5.20
CA LEU A 59 4.59 10.45 -4.16
C LEU A 59 5.89 11.03 -4.74
N GLY A 60 5.92 11.31 -6.05
CA GLY A 60 7.07 11.92 -6.74
C GLY A 60 8.18 10.94 -7.16
N GLY A 61 7.92 9.62 -7.13
CA GLY A 61 8.84 8.61 -7.65
C GLY A 61 8.43 8.06 -9.02
N GLU A 62 9.10 7.00 -9.45
CA GLU A 62 8.89 6.36 -10.75
C GLU A 62 8.42 4.90 -10.63
N ALA A 63 8.15 4.43 -9.41
CA ALA A 63 7.82 3.05 -9.15
C ALA A 63 6.42 2.67 -9.66
N THR A 64 6.31 1.43 -10.09
CA THR A 64 5.06 0.77 -10.45
C THR A 64 4.36 0.20 -9.23
N THR A 65 3.07 -0.11 -9.37
CA THR A 65 2.27 -0.80 -8.35
C THR A 65 2.93 -2.12 -7.92
N GLU A 66 3.45 -2.89 -8.87
CA GLU A 66 4.10 -4.19 -8.61
C GLU A 66 5.41 -4.05 -7.83
N GLU A 67 6.18 -2.98 -8.08
CA GLU A 67 7.40 -2.69 -7.31
C GLU A 67 7.07 -2.32 -5.86
N ILE A 68 5.98 -1.57 -5.62
CA ILE A 68 5.51 -1.30 -4.26
C ILE A 68 5.05 -2.60 -3.59
N GLU A 69 4.27 -3.45 -4.28
CA GLU A 69 3.82 -4.74 -3.74
C GLU A 69 5.01 -5.64 -3.35
N SER A 70 6.01 -5.73 -4.22
CA SER A 70 7.24 -6.49 -3.97
C SER A 70 8.01 -5.94 -2.76
N ALA A 71 8.11 -4.60 -2.66
CA ALA A 71 8.78 -3.94 -1.54
C ALA A 71 8.08 -4.14 -0.20
N LEU A 72 6.75 -4.21 -0.20
CA LEU A 72 5.93 -4.53 0.98
C LEU A 72 6.12 -5.99 1.40
N LEU A 73 6.05 -6.93 0.45
CA LEU A 73 6.25 -8.36 0.72
C LEU A 73 7.63 -8.66 1.28
N ALA A 74 8.66 -7.94 0.85
CA ALA A 74 10.02 -8.09 1.37
C ALA A 74 10.19 -7.66 2.84
N ARG A 75 9.25 -6.88 3.39
CA ARG A 75 9.29 -6.33 4.76
C ARG A 75 8.27 -6.96 5.71
N LEU A 76 7.50 -7.94 5.23
CA LEU A 76 6.52 -8.70 6.03
C LEU A 76 7.16 -9.93 6.65
#